data_AF-A0A6H9RUL6-F1
#
_entry.id   AF-A0A6H9RUL6-F1
#
_cell.length_a   1.000
_cell.length_b   1.000
_cell.length_c   1.000
_cell.angle_alpha   90.00
_cell.angle_beta   90.00
_cell.angle_gamma   90.00
#
_symmetry.space_group_name_H-M   'P 1'
#
loop_
_entity.id
_entity.type
_entity.pdbx_description
1 polymer ?
#
loop_
_entity_poly.entity_id
_entity_poly.type
_entity_poly.pdbx_seq_one_letter_code
_entity_poly.pdbx_strand_id
1 'polypeptide(L)'
;FGALKVKDAIVDKLRTPTGERPSIDKLNPDLRIHLRLDRGEAILSLDLSGHSLHQRGYRLQQGAAPLKENLAAAILIRAGWPRIAAEGGALADPMCGVGTFLVEAGMIAADMAPNLRRQQWGFTAWLGHVPALWKKLHEEASERAAAGLAKPPLWIRGYEADPRLIQPGRNNVERAGLSEWIKIYQGE
;
A
#
# COMPACT_ATOMS: atom_id res chain seq x y z
N PHE A 1 2.22 30.02 4.24
CA PHE A 1 2.75 30.95 3.23
C PHE A 1 3.50 30.24 2.08
N GLY A 2 4.41 29.29 2.33
CA GLY A 2 5.18 28.62 1.26
C GLY A 2 4.36 27.88 0.19
N ALA A 3 3.39 27.04 0.59
CA ALA A 3 2.55 26.29 -0.35
C ALA A 3 1.75 27.19 -1.32
N LEU A 4 1.27 28.35 -0.85
CA LEU A 4 0.55 29.31 -1.70
C LEU A 4 1.47 29.93 -2.75
N LYS A 5 2.69 30.32 -2.37
CA LYS A 5 3.69 30.89 -3.29
C LYS A 5 4.12 29.89 -4.36
N VAL A 6 4.35 28.63 -3.99
CA VAL A 6 4.66 27.56 -4.95
C VAL A 6 3.50 27.35 -5.92
N LYS A 7 2.28 27.24 -5.40
CA LYS A 7 1.07 27.10 -6.21
C LYS A 7 0.87 28.27 -7.17
N ASP A 8 1.09 29.51 -6.73
CA ASP A 8 1.01 30.69 -7.61
C ASP A 8 2.09 30.63 -8.70
N ALA A 9 3.34 30.33 -8.36
CA ALA A 9 4.42 30.19 -9.34
C ALA A 9 4.16 29.08 -10.39
N ILE A 10 3.61 27.94 -9.96
CA ILE A 10 3.22 26.85 -10.88
C ILE A 10 2.11 27.32 -11.81
N VAL A 11 1.07 27.95 -11.26
CA VAL A 11 -0.04 28.48 -12.05
C VAL A 11 0.45 29.50 -13.07
N ASP A 12 1.31 30.43 -12.66
CA ASP A 12 1.84 31.47 -13.53
C ASP A 12 2.66 30.86 -14.67
N LYS A 13 3.36 29.76 -14.41
CA LYS A 13 4.15 29.05 -15.43
C LYS A 13 3.31 28.21 -16.38
N LEU A 14 2.24 27.61 -15.88
CA LEU A 14 1.34 26.74 -16.67
C LEU A 14 0.21 27.51 -17.37
N ARG A 15 0.06 28.81 -17.08
CA ARG A 15 -0.95 29.64 -17.72
C ARG A 15 -0.76 29.63 -19.23
N THR A 16 -1.81 29.21 -19.95
CA THR A 16 -1.79 29.22 -21.42
C THR A 16 -1.76 30.65 -21.95
N PRO A 17 -1.40 30.87 -23.23
CA PRO A 17 -1.59 32.16 -23.88
C PRO A 17 -3.04 32.65 -23.86
N THR A 18 -4.01 31.71 -23.80
CA THR A 18 -5.45 31.98 -23.68
C THR A 18 -5.90 32.33 -22.26
N GLY A 19 -5.01 32.25 -21.27
CA GLY A 19 -5.28 32.65 -19.88
C GLY A 19 -5.89 31.56 -19.00
N GLU A 20 -6.05 30.34 -19.50
CA GLU A 20 -6.60 29.23 -18.72
C GLU A 20 -5.63 28.82 -17.59
N ARG A 21 -6.19 28.72 -16.38
CA ARG A 21 -5.48 28.35 -15.15
C ARG A 21 -5.82 26.91 -14.79
N PRO A 22 -4.84 26.07 -14.40
CA PRO A 22 -5.13 24.75 -13.85
C PRO A 22 -5.95 24.87 -12.56
N SER A 23 -6.97 24.01 -12.44
CA SER A 23 -7.79 23.90 -11.23
C SER A 23 -7.00 23.30 -10.07
N ILE A 24 -7.48 23.49 -8.85
CA ILE A 24 -6.84 22.97 -7.63
C ILE A 24 -7.87 22.12 -6.89
N ASP A 25 -7.66 20.82 -6.87
CA ASP A 25 -8.39 19.89 -6.01
C ASP A 25 -7.51 19.49 -4.82
N LYS A 26 -8.01 19.68 -3.60
CA LYS A 26 -7.28 19.32 -2.36
C LYS A 26 -7.49 17.86 -1.97
N LEU A 27 -8.60 17.27 -2.40
CA LEU A 27 -9.00 15.91 -2.05
C LEU A 27 -8.42 14.92 -3.06
N ASN A 28 -8.70 15.14 -4.35
CA ASN A 28 -8.31 14.24 -5.44
C ASN A 28 -7.57 14.97 -6.56
N PRO A 29 -6.35 15.48 -6.30
CA PRO A 29 -5.55 16.12 -7.34
C PRO A 29 -5.02 15.10 -8.36
N ASP A 30 -5.02 15.47 -9.63
CA ASP A 30 -4.35 14.74 -10.72
C ASP A 30 -2.83 14.66 -10.50
N LEU A 31 -2.25 15.75 -9.99
CA LEU A 31 -0.83 15.85 -9.65
C LEU A 31 -0.68 16.50 -8.27
N ARG A 32 0.07 15.84 -7.40
CA ARG A 32 0.46 16.41 -6.10
C ARG A 32 1.94 16.74 -6.10
N ILE A 33 2.26 17.96 -5.69
CA ILE A 33 3.62 18.47 -5.63
C ILE A 33 4.00 18.70 -4.17
N HIS A 34 5.17 18.19 -3.78
CA HIS A 34 5.72 18.37 -2.44
C HIS A 34 6.88 19.37 -2.47
N LEU A 35 6.89 20.28 -1.51
CA LEU A 35 8.03 21.15 -1.24
C LEU A 35 8.60 20.77 0.13
N ARG A 36 9.86 20.36 0.16
CA ARG A 36 10.65 20.21 1.39
C ARG A 36 11.63 21.37 1.48
N LEU A 37 11.54 22.16 2.54
CA LEU A 37 12.51 23.20 2.87
C LEU A 37 13.34 22.72 4.07
N ASP A 38 14.64 22.59 3.89
CA ASP A 38 15.57 22.16 4.94
C ASP A 38 16.84 22.99 4.85
N ARG A 39 17.21 23.67 5.94
CA ARG A 39 18.43 24.51 6.04
C ARG A 39 18.65 25.49 4.86
N GLY A 40 17.57 26.08 4.35
CA GLY A 40 17.61 27.03 3.24
C GLY A 40 17.59 26.40 1.84
N GLU A 41 17.62 25.07 1.75
CA GLU A 41 17.46 24.34 0.49
C GLU A 41 16.01 23.93 0.27
N ALA A 42 15.48 24.29 -0.90
CA ALA A 42 14.12 23.97 -1.30
C ALA A 42 14.12 22.86 -2.36
N ILE A 43 13.59 21.69 -2.00
CA ILE A 43 13.44 20.54 -2.89
C ILE A 43 11.97 20.44 -3.29
N LEU A 44 11.71 20.55 -4.60
CA LEU A 44 10.40 20.36 -5.20
C LEU A 44 10.33 18.97 -5.84
N SER A 45 9.30 18.19 -5.52
CA SER A 45 9.12 16.84 -6.05
C SER A 45 7.67 16.56 -6.46
N LEU A 46 7.51 15.65 -7.42
CA LEU A 46 6.21 15.13 -7.83
C LEU A 46 5.88 13.87 -7.02
N ASP A 47 4.68 13.82 -6.45
CA ASP A 47 4.17 12.63 -5.77
C ASP A 47 3.64 11.62 -6.78
N LEU A 48 4.42 10.58 -7.05
CA LEU A 48 4.01 9.50 -7.95
C LEU A 48 3.06 8.50 -7.27
N SER A 49 3.00 8.48 -5.93
CA SER A 49 2.16 7.53 -5.19
C SER A 49 0.71 8.01 -5.09
N GLY A 50 0.50 9.30 -4.84
CA GLY A 50 -0.81 9.87 -4.54
C GLY A 50 -1.17 9.64 -3.07
N HIS A 51 -2.04 8.67 -2.78
CA HIS A 51 -2.25 8.22 -1.39
C HIS A 51 -1.03 7.42 -0.88
N SER A 52 -0.79 7.47 0.43
CA SER A 52 0.36 6.79 1.06
C SER A 52 0.37 5.28 0.77
N LEU A 53 1.55 4.74 0.46
CA LEU A 53 1.71 3.37 0.01
C LEU A 53 1.24 2.32 1.02
N HIS A 54 1.29 2.60 2.33
CA HIS A 54 0.79 1.67 3.37
C HIS A 54 -0.68 1.28 3.14
N GLN A 55 -1.47 2.13 2.48
CA GLN A 55 -2.85 1.82 2.11
C GLN A 55 -2.86 0.83 0.94
N ARG A 56 -2.75 -0.47 1.28
CA ARG A 56 -2.76 -1.58 0.31
C ARG A 56 -4.14 -1.82 -0.32
N GLY A 57 -5.20 -1.33 0.33
CA GLY A 57 -6.59 -1.43 -0.11
C GLY A 57 -7.41 -2.54 0.56
N TYR A 58 -6.77 -3.46 1.32
CA TYR A 58 -7.51 -4.52 2.02
C TYR A 58 -8.16 -4.06 3.34
N ARG A 59 -7.62 -3.00 3.96
CA ARG A 59 -8.11 -2.44 5.22
C ARG A 59 -9.01 -1.23 4.95
N LEU A 60 -10.30 -1.37 5.26
CA LEU A 60 -11.29 -0.30 5.09
C LEU A 60 -11.59 0.50 6.37
N GLN A 61 -11.40 -0.12 7.55
CA GLN A 61 -11.67 0.51 8.84
C GLN A 61 -10.36 0.85 9.54
N GLN A 62 -10.22 2.10 9.98
CA GLN A 62 -9.13 2.52 10.86
C GLN A 62 -9.61 2.36 12.32
N GLY A 63 -9.05 1.38 13.04
CA GLY A 63 -9.25 1.24 14.47
C GLY A 63 -8.47 2.28 15.28
N ALA A 64 -8.47 2.17 16.61
CA ALA A 64 -7.90 3.19 17.50
C ALA A 64 -6.37 3.35 17.45
N ALA A 65 -5.61 2.36 16.95
CA ALA A 65 -4.16 2.47 16.74
C ALA A 65 -3.58 1.33 15.87
N PRO A 66 -4.04 1.13 14.62
CA PRO A 66 -3.57 0.02 13.82
C PRO A 66 -2.12 0.22 13.37
N LEU A 67 -1.31 -0.84 13.54
CA LEU A 67 0.02 -0.92 12.94
C LEU A 67 -0.09 -0.66 11.43
N LYS A 68 0.76 0.24 10.91
CA LYS A 68 0.81 0.50 9.46
C LYS A 68 1.38 -0.73 8.73
N GLU A 69 0.80 -1.03 7.59
CA GLU A 69 1.08 -2.18 6.74
C GLU A 69 2.56 -2.21 6.32
N ASN A 70 3.12 -1.05 5.96
CA ASN A 70 4.54 -0.95 5.62
C ASN A 70 5.48 -1.24 6.80
N LEU A 71 5.08 -0.88 8.03
CA LEU A 71 5.86 -1.19 9.23
C LEU A 71 5.77 -2.68 9.58
N ALA A 72 4.59 -3.29 9.42
CA ALA A 72 4.42 -4.74 9.57
C ALA A 72 5.31 -5.51 8.58
N ALA A 73 5.31 -5.13 7.31
CA ALA A 73 6.19 -5.71 6.30
C ALA A 73 7.68 -5.56 6.65
N ALA A 74 8.11 -4.38 7.12
CA ALA A 74 9.49 -4.15 7.52
C ALA A 74 9.92 -5.05 8.68
N ILE A 75 9.04 -5.25 9.68
CA ILE A 75 9.29 -6.14 10.82
C ILE A 75 9.40 -7.60 10.34
N LEU A 76 8.51 -8.06 9.45
CA LEU A 76 8.56 -9.41 8.87
C LEU A 76 9.86 -9.66 8.10
N ILE A 77 10.27 -8.69 7.26
CA ILE A 77 11.54 -8.76 6.54
C ILE A 77 12.71 -8.86 7.53
N ARG A 78 12.71 -8.02 8.58
CA ARG A 78 13.74 -8.04 9.62
C ARG A 78 13.76 -9.35 10.42
N ALA A 79 12.61 -9.97 10.61
CA ALA A 79 12.48 -11.28 11.24
C ALA A 79 12.91 -12.45 10.34
N GLY A 80 13.31 -12.18 9.09
CA GLY A 80 13.71 -13.21 8.13
C GLY A 80 12.55 -13.98 7.52
N TRP A 81 11.32 -13.46 7.65
CA TRP A 81 10.11 -14.12 7.14
C TRP A 81 10.19 -14.52 5.65
N PRO A 82 10.70 -13.69 4.71
CA PRO A 82 10.78 -14.09 3.30
C PRO A 82 11.55 -15.41 3.09
N ARG A 83 12.65 -15.61 3.82
CA ARG A 83 13.45 -16.84 3.74
C ARG A 83 12.70 -18.01 4.37
N ILE A 84 12.14 -17.81 5.56
CA ILE A 84 11.37 -18.83 6.29
C ILE A 84 10.17 -19.30 5.46
N ALA A 85 9.46 -18.36 4.83
CA ALA A 85 8.32 -18.66 3.94
C ALA A 85 8.75 -19.46 2.70
N ALA A 86 9.88 -19.09 2.08
CA ALA A 86 10.41 -19.82 0.93
C ALA A 86 10.81 -21.28 1.27
N GLU A 87 11.19 -21.54 2.51
CA GLU A 87 11.52 -22.87 3.04
C GLU A 87 10.28 -23.68 3.49
N GLY A 88 9.07 -23.13 3.35
CA GLY A 88 7.83 -23.80 3.79
C GLY A 88 7.46 -23.58 5.26
N GLY A 89 8.06 -22.59 5.91
CA GLY A 89 7.85 -22.30 7.32
C GLY A 89 6.44 -21.80 7.66
N ALA A 90 6.16 -21.79 8.96
CA ALA A 90 4.88 -21.40 9.53
C ALA A 90 4.98 -20.06 10.27
N LEU A 91 3.87 -19.30 10.34
CA LEU A 91 3.78 -18.07 11.12
C LEU A 91 2.54 -18.10 12.03
N ALA A 92 2.76 -17.77 13.30
CA ALA A 92 1.72 -17.55 14.28
C ALA A 92 1.82 -16.12 14.83
N ASP A 93 0.68 -15.42 14.90
CA ASP A 93 0.56 -14.17 15.65
C ASP A 93 -0.48 -14.36 16.77
N PRO A 94 -0.06 -14.47 18.05
CA PRO A 94 -0.95 -14.77 19.16
C PRO A 94 -1.86 -13.60 19.56
N MET A 95 -1.59 -12.38 19.06
CA MET A 95 -2.36 -11.16 19.36
C MET A 95 -2.55 -10.37 18.07
N CYS A 96 -3.16 -11.01 17.08
CA CYS A 96 -3.12 -10.55 15.70
C CYS A 96 -3.98 -9.31 15.39
N GLY A 97 -4.88 -8.93 16.31
CA GLY A 97 -5.83 -7.85 16.12
C GLY A 97 -6.62 -8.03 14.82
N VAL A 98 -6.49 -7.05 13.93
CA VAL A 98 -7.14 -7.08 12.60
C VAL A 98 -6.30 -7.78 11.52
N GLY A 99 -5.31 -8.59 11.91
CA GLY A 99 -4.57 -9.50 11.03
C GLY A 99 -3.48 -8.84 10.17
N THR A 100 -2.96 -7.68 10.56
CA THR A 100 -2.00 -6.90 9.73
C THR A 100 -0.74 -7.68 9.41
N PHE A 101 -0.10 -8.29 10.41
CA PHE A 101 1.08 -9.11 10.22
C PHE A 101 0.79 -10.32 9.34
N LEU A 102 -0.35 -10.97 9.57
CA LEU A 102 -0.74 -12.15 8.82
C LEU A 102 -0.93 -11.83 7.33
N VAL A 103 -1.62 -10.74 7.02
CA VAL A 103 -1.85 -10.32 5.63
C VAL A 103 -0.54 -9.97 4.94
N GLU A 104 0.30 -9.12 5.53
CA GLU A 104 1.61 -8.79 4.93
C GLU A 104 2.51 -10.04 4.82
N ALA A 105 2.44 -10.97 5.77
CA ALA A 105 3.16 -12.24 5.71
C ALA A 105 2.70 -13.14 4.56
N GLY A 106 1.38 -13.25 4.37
CA GLY A 106 0.80 -14.00 3.25
C GLY A 106 1.15 -13.36 1.90
N MET A 107 1.11 -12.03 1.80
CA MET A 107 1.51 -11.32 0.58
C MET A 107 2.99 -11.55 0.25
N ILE A 108 3.88 -11.51 1.25
CA ILE A 108 5.31 -11.82 1.07
C ILE A 108 5.48 -13.27 0.60
N ALA A 109 4.81 -14.22 1.25
CA ALA A 109 4.95 -15.65 0.95
C ALA A 109 4.45 -16.01 -0.45
N ALA A 110 3.38 -15.37 -0.90
CA ALA A 110 2.79 -15.55 -2.22
C ALA A 110 3.39 -14.62 -3.29
N ASP A 111 4.48 -13.91 -3.00
CA ASP A 111 5.13 -12.95 -3.91
C ASP A 111 4.15 -11.92 -4.52
N MET A 112 3.19 -11.48 -3.71
CA MET A 112 2.17 -10.52 -4.11
C MET A 112 2.68 -9.09 -3.91
N ALA A 113 2.72 -8.31 -4.99
CA ALA A 113 3.07 -6.91 -4.88
C ALA A 113 2.09 -6.14 -3.97
N PRO A 114 2.58 -5.30 -3.03
CA PRO A 114 1.78 -4.71 -1.96
C PRO A 114 0.61 -3.82 -2.43
N ASN A 115 0.71 -3.23 -3.62
CA ASN A 115 -0.29 -2.33 -4.17
C ASN A 115 -0.83 -2.85 -5.52
N LEU A 116 -0.79 -4.17 -5.75
CA LEU A 116 -1.21 -4.77 -7.03
C LEU A 116 -2.65 -4.41 -7.43
N ARG A 117 -3.56 -4.31 -6.45
CA ARG A 117 -4.98 -3.97 -6.64
C ARG A 117 -5.26 -2.48 -6.69
N ARG A 118 -4.23 -1.63 -6.55
CA ARG A 118 -4.40 -0.17 -6.52
C ARG A 118 -4.70 0.35 -7.92
N GLN A 119 -5.85 1.03 -8.04
CA GLN A 119 -6.36 1.54 -9.31
C GLN A 119 -5.84 2.93 -9.69
N GLN A 120 -5.53 3.77 -8.70
CA GLN A 120 -5.13 5.16 -8.91
C GLN A 120 -3.76 5.45 -8.31
N TRP A 121 -2.91 6.12 -9.09
CA TRP A 121 -1.56 6.53 -8.70
C TRP A 121 -1.37 8.03 -8.92
N GLY A 122 -0.45 8.65 -8.18
CA GLY A 122 -0.13 10.06 -8.35
C GLY A 122 0.54 10.37 -9.71
N PHE A 123 1.03 9.34 -10.40
CA PHE A 123 1.54 9.46 -11.76
C PHE A 123 0.49 9.25 -12.86
N THR A 124 -0.75 8.83 -12.56
CA THR A 124 -1.72 8.40 -13.58
C THR A 124 -2.08 9.54 -14.56
N ALA A 125 -2.16 10.77 -14.07
CA ALA A 125 -2.41 11.96 -14.88
C ALA A 125 -1.13 12.75 -15.25
N TRP A 126 0.06 12.21 -14.91
CA TRP A 126 1.32 12.86 -15.22
C TRP A 126 1.67 12.67 -16.70
N LEU A 127 1.90 13.76 -17.43
CA LEU A 127 2.26 13.70 -18.85
C LEU A 127 3.57 12.94 -19.15
N GLY A 128 4.45 12.79 -18.15
CA GLY A 128 5.66 11.96 -18.28
C GLY A 128 5.42 10.47 -18.03
N HIS A 129 4.21 10.05 -17.67
CA HIS A 129 3.86 8.66 -17.50
C HIS A 129 3.88 7.93 -18.85
N VAL A 130 4.47 6.74 -18.87
CA VAL A 130 4.51 5.87 -20.06
C VAL A 130 3.63 4.64 -19.79
N PRO A 131 2.36 4.62 -20.26
CA PRO A 131 1.41 3.56 -19.93
C PRO A 131 1.90 2.16 -20.30
N ALA A 132 2.64 2.01 -21.41
CA ALA A 132 3.18 0.73 -21.87
C ALA A 132 4.19 0.13 -20.87
N LEU A 133 5.05 0.96 -20.25
CA LEU A 133 6.00 0.49 -19.23
C LEU A 133 5.28 0.04 -17.96
N TRP A 134 4.28 0.82 -17.53
CA TRP A 134 3.49 0.48 -16.35
C TRP A 134 2.67 -0.79 -16.55
N LYS A 135 2.03 -0.94 -17.71
CA LYS A 135 1.28 -2.15 -18.06
C LYS A 135 2.14 -3.40 -17.96
N LYS A 136 3.35 -3.37 -18.54
CA LYS A 136 4.31 -4.48 -18.46
C LYS A 136 4.67 -4.84 -17.01
N LEU A 137 4.96 -3.85 -16.17
CA LEU A 137 5.29 -4.07 -14.76
C LEU A 137 4.11 -4.63 -13.96
N HIS A 138 2.89 -4.16 -14.25
CA HIS A 138 1.67 -4.64 -13.60
C HIS A 138 1.35 -6.08 -14.00
N GLU A 139 1.53 -6.44 -15.27
CA GLU A 139 1.40 -7.81 -15.79
C GLU A 139 2.41 -8.75 -15.10
N GLU A 140 3.69 -8.38 -15.05
CA GLU A 140 4.73 -9.16 -14.35
C GLU A 140 4.38 -9.39 -12.88
N ALA A 141 3.94 -8.34 -12.17
CA ALA A 141 3.55 -8.46 -10.76
C ALA A 141 2.30 -9.32 -10.56
N SER A 142 1.36 -9.30 -11.53
CA SER A 142 0.15 -10.12 -11.51
C SER A 142 0.47 -11.59 -11.74
N GLU A 143 1.36 -11.90 -12.69
CA GLU A 143 1.83 -13.26 -12.96
C GLU A 143 2.56 -13.86 -11.76
N ARG A 144 3.44 -13.09 -11.11
CA ARG A 144 4.15 -13.49 -9.89
C ARG A 144 3.19 -13.82 -8.75
N ALA A 145 2.21 -12.94 -8.51
CA ALA A 145 1.17 -13.16 -7.51
C ALA A 145 0.34 -14.42 -7.81
N ALA A 146 -0.05 -14.64 -9.07
CA ALA A 146 -0.80 -15.82 -9.48
C ALA A 146 0.01 -17.12 -9.27
N ALA A 147 1.28 -17.12 -9.68
CA ALA A 147 2.18 -18.25 -9.48
C ALA A 147 2.44 -18.54 -8.00
N GLY A 148 2.57 -17.49 -7.17
CA GLY A 148 2.73 -17.64 -5.73
C GLY A 148 1.49 -18.19 -5.04
N LEU A 149 0.30 -17.68 -5.38
CA LEU A 149 -0.98 -18.14 -4.83
C LEU A 149 -1.36 -19.57 -5.26
N ALA A 150 -0.84 -20.04 -6.40
CA ALA A 150 -1.04 -21.41 -6.87
C ALA A 150 -0.21 -22.46 -6.09
N LYS A 151 0.77 -22.03 -5.30
CA LYS A 151 1.53 -22.92 -4.42
C LYS A 151 0.65 -23.43 -3.26
N PRO A 152 0.99 -24.58 -2.66
CA PRO A 152 0.34 -25.02 -1.42
C PRO A 152 0.39 -23.91 -0.36
N PRO A 153 -0.76 -23.53 0.24
CA PRO A 153 -0.80 -22.45 1.21
C PRO A 153 0.06 -22.74 2.44
N LEU A 154 0.87 -21.77 2.85
CA LEU A 154 1.62 -21.86 4.10
C LEU A 154 0.69 -21.83 5.31
N TRP A 155 1.16 -22.40 6.43
CA TRP A 155 0.45 -22.30 7.69
C TRP A 155 0.67 -20.91 8.30
N ILE A 156 -0.28 -20.01 8.11
CA ILE A 156 -0.28 -18.65 8.69
C ILE A 156 -1.52 -18.49 9.56
N ARG A 157 -1.36 -18.37 10.88
CA ARG A 157 -2.47 -18.33 11.84
C ARG A 157 -2.39 -17.15 12.80
N GLY A 158 -3.56 -16.60 13.09
CA GLY A 158 -3.74 -15.55 14.08
C GLY A 158 -4.68 -15.96 15.19
N TYR A 159 -4.40 -15.48 16.39
CA TYR A 159 -5.28 -15.57 17.54
C TYR A 159 -5.59 -14.16 18.02
N GLU A 160 -6.83 -13.94 18.42
CA GLU A 160 -7.29 -12.66 18.95
C GLU A 160 -8.33 -12.89 20.04
N ALA A 161 -8.11 -12.27 21.20
CA ALA A 161 -8.99 -12.38 22.36
C ALA A 161 -10.22 -11.48 22.23
N ASP A 162 -10.10 -10.32 21.59
CA ASP A 162 -11.22 -9.40 21.37
C ASP A 162 -12.11 -9.87 20.20
N PRO A 163 -13.32 -10.40 20.46
CA PRO A 163 -14.19 -10.92 19.41
C PRO A 163 -14.61 -9.84 18.39
N ARG A 164 -14.53 -8.55 18.76
CA ARG A 164 -14.87 -7.43 17.87
C ARG A 164 -13.87 -7.27 16.73
N LEU A 165 -12.64 -7.76 16.89
CA LEU A 165 -11.57 -7.62 15.89
C LEU A 165 -11.46 -8.83 14.94
N ILE A 166 -12.03 -9.98 15.33
CA ILE A 166 -11.96 -11.23 14.55
C ILE A 166 -12.60 -11.06 13.17
N GLN A 167 -13.85 -10.58 13.11
CA GLN A 167 -14.55 -10.42 11.83
C GLN A 167 -13.88 -9.35 10.94
N PRO A 168 -13.50 -8.15 11.45
CA PRO A 168 -12.67 -7.23 10.71
C PRO A 168 -11.37 -7.84 10.18
N GLY A 169 -10.68 -8.66 10.98
CA GLY A 169 -9.47 -9.37 10.56
C GLY A 169 -9.73 -10.35 9.41
N ARG A 170 -10.78 -11.18 9.52
CA ARG A 170 -11.19 -12.11 8.44
C ARG A 170 -11.56 -11.36 7.15
N ASN A 171 -12.30 -10.25 7.27
CA ASN A 171 -12.64 -9.40 6.13
C ASN A 171 -11.38 -8.80 5.46
N ASN A 172 -10.36 -8.45 6.23
CA ASN A 172 -9.09 -7.96 5.69
C ASN A 172 -8.34 -9.06 4.91
N VAL A 173 -8.29 -10.28 5.46
CA VAL A 173 -7.70 -11.46 4.79
C VAL A 173 -8.42 -11.74 3.47
N GLU A 174 -9.75 -11.71 3.47
CA GLU A 174 -10.57 -11.93 2.28
C GLU A 174 -10.31 -10.84 1.22
N ARG A 175 -10.33 -9.56 1.61
CA ARG A 175 -10.04 -8.45 0.68
C ARG A 175 -8.60 -8.46 0.16
N ALA A 176 -7.66 -9.06 0.89
CA ALA A 176 -6.30 -9.31 0.40
C ALA A 176 -6.23 -10.49 -0.58
N GLY A 177 -7.25 -11.35 -0.63
CA GLY A 177 -7.28 -12.56 -1.46
C GLY A 177 -6.52 -13.73 -0.86
N LEU A 178 -6.40 -13.79 0.47
CA LEU A 178 -5.55 -14.75 1.20
C LEU A 178 -6.34 -15.70 2.10
N SER A 179 -7.65 -15.86 1.88
CA SER A 179 -8.54 -16.70 2.71
C SER A 179 -8.12 -18.16 2.82
N GLU A 180 -7.47 -18.70 1.79
CA GLU A 180 -6.94 -20.07 1.79
C GLU A 180 -5.63 -20.20 2.59
N TRP A 181 -4.88 -19.10 2.71
CA TRP A 181 -3.56 -19.08 3.35
C TRP A 181 -3.65 -18.75 4.84
N ILE A 182 -4.53 -17.81 5.20
CA ILE A 182 -4.59 -17.23 6.54
C ILE A 182 -5.89 -17.62 7.23
N LYS A 183 -5.80 -18.09 8.47
CA LYS A 183 -6.96 -18.29 9.34
C LYS A 183 -6.76 -17.51 10.65
N ILE A 184 -7.85 -16.87 11.11
CA ILE A 184 -7.90 -16.16 12.39
C ILE A 184 -8.91 -16.86 13.29
N TYR A 185 -8.46 -17.19 14.49
CA TYR A 185 -9.24 -17.85 15.54
C TYR A 185 -9.44 -16.91 16.72
N GLN A 186 -10.51 -17.17 17.48
CA GLN A 186 -10.66 -16.56 18.80
C GLN A 186 -9.66 -17.22 19.75
N GLY A 187 -8.84 -16.40 20.40
CA GLY A 187 -7.95 -16.81 21.50
C GLY A 187 -8.59 -16.54 22.86
N GLU A 188 -7.86 -16.91 23.92
CA GLU A 188 -8.16 -16.54 25.31
C GLU A 188 -7.55 -15.19 25.68
#